data_AF-X0YMG9-F1
#
_entry.id   AF-X0YMG9-F1
#
_cell.length_a   1.000
_cell.length_b   1.000
_cell.length_c   1.000
_cell.angle_alpha   90.00
_cell.angle_beta   90.00
_cell.angle_gamma   90.00
#
_symmetry.space_group_name_H-M   'P 1'
#
loop_
_entity.id
_entity.type
_entity.pdbx_description
1 polymer ?
#
loop_
_entity_poly.entity_id
_entity_poly.type
_entity_poly.pdbx_seq_one_letter_code
_entity_poly.pdbx_strand_id
1 'polypeptide(L)' 'ILPLAPSEFMDRAMVQHGIEEFFFNRQILFHAVSLPDIYNDPFDRIIISTAHLSKMAVITKDRNIRSYLRITVVWD' A
#
# COMPACT_ATOMS: atom_id res chain seq x y z
N ILE A 1 -1.37 0.63 -22.52
CA ILE A 1 -2.83 0.71 -22.75
C ILE A 1 -3.45 -0.54 -22.12
N LEU A 2 -4.47 -0.39 -21.28
CA LEU A 2 -5.15 -1.55 -20.67
C LEU A 2 -5.97 -2.32 -21.72
N PRO A 3 -6.15 -3.64 -21.56
CA PRO A 3 -6.90 -4.46 -22.53
C PRO A 3 -8.42 -4.23 -22.48
N LEU A 4 -8.93 -3.54 -21.45
CA LEU A 4 -10.35 -3.22 -21.20
C LEU A 4 -10.49 -1.79 -20.68
N ALA A 5 -11.73 -1.33 -20.53
CA ALA A 5 -12.00 -0.10 -19.78
C ALA A 5 -11.45 -0.23 -18.33
N PRO A 6 -10.94 0.86 -17.72
CA PRO A 6 -10.29 0.77 -16.41
C PRO A 6 -11.13 0.11 -15.31
N SER A 7 -12.43 0.41 -15.23
CA SER A 7 -13.33 -0.21 -14.25
C SER A 7 -13.46 -1.72 -14.46
N GLU A 8 -13.71 -2.14 -15.70
CA GLU A 8 -13.86 -3.56 -16.04
C GLU A 8 -12.56 -4.34 -15.82
N PHE A 9 -11.42 -3.72 -16.10
CA PHE A 9 -10.12 -4.30 -15.81
C PHE A 9 -9.93 -4.53 -14.31
N MET A 10 -10.23 -3.52 -13.49
CA MET A 10 -10.11 -3.60 -12.04
C MET A 10 -11.03 -4.66 -11.45
N ASP A 11 -12.32 -4.65 -11.79
CA ASP A 11 -13.30 -5.62 -11.29
C ASP A 11 -12.86 -7.06 -11.59
N ARG A 12 -12.40 -7.32 -12.82
CA ARG A 12 -11.92 -8.66 -13.22
C ARG A 12 -10.64 -9.04 -12.50
N ALA A 13 -9.67 -8.13 -12.41
CA ALA A 13 -8.39 -8.41 -11.76
C ALA A 13 -8.60 -8.71 -10.26
N MET A 14 -9.48 -7.97 -9.59
CA MET A 14 -9.79 -8.20 -8.18
C MET A 14 -10.37 -9.59 -7.94
N VAL A 15 -11.39 -9.99 -8.72
CA VAL A 15 -12.01 -11.31 -8.61
C VAL A 15 -11.02 -12.42 -8.97
N GLN A 16 -10.29 -12.28 -10.08
CA GLN A 16 -9.36 -13.31 -10.55
C GLN A 16 -8.21 -13.59 -9.57
N HIS A 17 -7.73 -12.55 -8.87
CA HIS A 17 -6.58 -12.65 -7.98
C HIS A 17 -6.95 -12.69 -6.49
N GLY A 18 -8.25 -12.69 -6.15
CA GLY A 18 -8.71 -12.66 -4.76
C GLY A 18 -8.24 -11.41 -4.01
N ILE A 19 -8.19 -10.27 -4.70
CA ILE A 19 -7.77 -8.99 -4.12
C ILE A 19 -9.02 -8.29 -3.58
N GLU A 20 -8.92 -7.83 -2.34
CA GLU A 20 -9.93 -7.02 -1.69
C GLU A 20 -9.47 -5.58 -1.56
N GLU A 21 -10.41 -4.63 -1.68
CA GLU A 21 -10.13 -3.23 -1.39
C GLU A 21 -9.91 -3.02 0.11
N PHE A 22 -8.86 -2.28 0.44
CA PHE A 22 -8.60 -1.86 1.80
C PHE A 22 -8.83 -0.35 1.93
N PHE A 23 -9.90 0.03 2.62
CA PHE A 23 -10.20 1.43 2.87
C PHE A 23 -9.34 1.97 4.02
N PHE A 24 -8.60 3.05 3.76
CA PHE A 24 -7.92 3.77 4.83
C PHE A 24 -8.90 4.64 5.63
N ASN A 25 -8.56 4.91 6.89
CA ASN A 25 -9.32 5.75 7.79
C ASN A 25 -8.46 6.90 8.32
N ARG A 26 -9.07 7.79 9.13
CA ARG A 26 -8.35 8.95 9.70
C ARG A 26 -7.12 8.56 10.52
N GLN A 27 -7.13 7.42 11.21
CA GLN A 27 -5.97 6.98 12.00
C GLN A 27 -4.79 6.64 11.10
N ILE A 28 -5.04 5.98 9.97
CA ILE A 28 -4.02 5.72 8.94
C ILE A 28 -3.47 7.03 8.39
N LEU A 29 -4.32 8.00 8.09
CA LEU A 29 -3.86 9.29 7.56
C LEU A 29 -3.03 10.09 8.58
N PHE A 30 -3.47 10.14 9.84
CA PHE A 30 -2.72 10.81 10.91
C PHE A 30 -1.38 10.12 11.18
N HIS A 31 -1.35 8.79 11.16
CA HIS A 31 -0.09 8.08 11.31
C HIS A 31 0.83 8.31 10.10
N ALA A 32 0.31 8.35 8.86
CA ALA A 32 1.11 8.61 7.66
C ALA A 32 1.84 9.97 7.69
N VAL A 33 1.18 11.03 8.17
CA VAL A 33 1.82 12.34 8.32
C VAL A 33 2.80 12.39 9.51
N SER A 34 2.68 11.48 10.47
CA SER A 34 3.59 11.37 11.63
C SER A 34 4.85 10.54 11.38
N LEU A 35 4.92 9.82 10.24
CA LEU A 35 6.07 9.00 9.89
C LEU A 35 7.36 9.83 9.78
N PRO A 36 8.53 9.24 10.09
CA PRO A 36 9.82 9.89 9.86
C PRO A 36 9.98 10.35 8.41
N ASP A 37 10.64 11.49 8.21
CA ASP A 37 10.90 12.06 6.90
C ASP A 37 12.06 11.33 6.20
N ILE A 38 11.77 10.11 5.73
CA ILE A 38 12.70 9.31 4.90
C ILE A 38 12.32 9.45 3.43
N TYR A 39 11.02 9.39 3.13
CA TYR A 39 10.46 9.55 1.80
C TYR A 39 9.20 10.43 1.84
N ASN A 40 9.08 11.29 0.84
CA ASN A 40 8.04 12.32 0.76
C ASN A 40 6.94 12.03 -0.25
N ASP A 41 6.83 10.79 -0.74
CA ASP A 41 5.64 10.39 -1.49
C ASP A 41 4.46 10.17 -0.53
N PRO A 42 3.35 10.91 -0.67
CA PRO A 42 2.23 10.81 0.24
C PRO A 42 1.52 9.45 0.17
N PHE A 43 1.51 8.77 -0.97
CA PHE A 43 0.86 7.47 -1.13
C PHE A 43 1.68 6.34 -0.51
N ASP A 44 3.01 6.35 -0.66
CA ASP A 44 3.89 5.40 0.02
C ASP A 44 3.73 5.49 1.53
N ARG A 45 3.64 6.72 2.07
CA ARG A 45 3.41 6.93 3.50
C ARG A 45 2.06 6.39 3.96
N ILE A 46 1.02 6.47 3.13
CA ILE A 46 -0.28 5.83 3.40
C ILE A 46 -0.16 4.30 3.38
N ILE A 47 0.59 3.72 2.46
CA ILE A 47 0.84 2.26 2.39
C ILE A 47 1.58 1.78 3.65
N ILE A 48 2.68 2.44 4.02
CA ILE A 48 3.46 2.12 5.22
C ILE A 48 2.61 2.25 6.47
N SER A 49 1.85 3.35 6.57
CA SER A 49 0.94 3.59 7.69
C SER A 49 -0.13 2.52 7.81
N THR A 50 -0.72 2.13 6.67
CA THR A 50 -1.70 1.05 6.60
C THR A 50 -1.08 -0.24 7.13
N ALA A 51 0.09 -0.63 6.62
CA ALA A 51 0.80 -1.83 7.03
C ALA A 51 1.13 -1.85 8.55
N HIS A 52 1.59 -0.72 9.11
CA HIS A 52 1.88 -0.62 10.54
C HIS A 52 0.64 -0.83 11.41
N LEU A 53 -0.49 -0.20 11.05
CA LEU A 53 -1.70 -0.23 11.87
C LEU A 53 -2.52 -1.51 11.67
N SER A 54 -2.53 -2.08 10.45
CA SER A 54 -3.22 -3.34 10.15
C SER A 54 -2.36 -4.59 10.40
N LYS A 55 -1.07 -4.42 10.71
CA LYS A 55 -0.08 -5.50 10.87
C LYS A 55 0.03 -6.40 9.63
N MET A 56 -0.14 -5.82 8.45
CA MET A 56 -0.03 -6.52 7.17
C MET A 56 1.37 -6.38 6.58
N ALA A 57 1.78 -7.37 5.78
CA ALA A 57 2.98 -7.27 4.96
C ALA A 57 2.70 -6.43 3.69
N VAL A 58 3.74 -5.83 3.14
CA VAL A 58 3.68 -5.09 1.87
C VAL A 58 4.33 -5.91 0.76
N ILE A 59 3.60 -6.10 -0.34
CA ILE A 59 4.12 -6.72 -1.55
C ILE A 59 4.68 -5.60 -2.45
N THR A 60 6.00 -5.43 -2.48
CA THR A 60 6.64 -4.37 -3.30
C THR A 60 8.08 -4.69 -3.65
N LYS A 61 8.50 -4.36 -4.88
CA LYS A 61 9.91 -4.33 -5.29
C LYS A 61 10.63 -3.03 -4.90
N ASP A 62 9.88 -2.03 -4.43
CA ASP A 62 10.48 -0.76 -4.02
C ASP A 62 11.34 -0.94 -2.77
N ARG A 63 12.63 -0.65 -2.92
CA ARG A 63 13.61 -0.75 -1.84
C ARG A 63 13.47 0.39 -0.83
N ASN A 64 12.89 1.51 -1.23
CA ASN A 64 12.65 2.66 -0.38
C ASN A 64 11.69 2.32 0.76
N ILE A 65 10.63 1.56 0.47
CA ILE A 65 9.65 1.12 1.49
C ILE A 65 10.33 0.30 2.60
N ARG A 66 11.39 -0.46 2.27
CA ARG A 66 12.15 -1.28 3.23
C ARG A 66 12.94 -0.47 4.26
N SER A 67 13.13 0.84 4.05
CA SER A 67 13.87 1.69 4.99
C SER A 67 13.06 2.05 6.24
N TYR A 68 11.74 1.87 6.20
CA TYR A 68 10.89 2.16 7.35
C TYR A 68 10.99 1.04 8.38
N LEU A 69 11.13 1.42 9.65
CA LEU A 69 11.20 0.45 10.75
C LEU A 69 9.87 -0.29 10.89
N ARG A 70 9.93 -1.58 11.23
CA ARG A 70 8.77 -2.44 11.53
C ARG A 70 7.84 -2.70 10.33
N ILE A 71 8.36 -2.61 9.12
CA ILE A 71 7.67 -3.05 7.91
C ILE A 71 8.14 -4.45 7.51
N THR A 72 7.20 -5.30 7.08
CA THR A 72 7.51 -6.61 6.50
C THR A 72 7.25 -6.53 5.00
N VAL A 73 8.27 -6.81 4.18
CA VAL A 73 8.15 -6.83 2.72
C VAL A 73 8.36 -8.25 2.21
N VAL A 74 7.46 -8.72 1.34
CA VAL A 74 7.38 -10.14 0.90
C VAL A 74 7.57 -10.34 -0.61
N TRP A 75 8.38 -9.50 -1.24
CA TRP A 75 8.74 -9.62 -2.66
C TRP A 75 10.25 -9.44 -2.83
N ASP A 76 10.95 -10.49 -3.27
CA ASP A 76 12.38 -10.45 -3.61
C ASP A 76 12.68 -9.80 -4.98
#